data_AF-A0A7S3YKY5-F1
#
_entry.id   AF-A0A7S3YKY5-F1
#
_cell.length_a   1.000
_cell.length_b   1.000
_cell.length_c   1.000
_cell.angle_alpha   90.00
_cell.angle_beta   90.00
_cell.angle_gamma   90.00
#
_symmetry.space_group_name_H-M   'P 1'
#
loop_
_entity.id
_entity.type
_entity.pdbx_description
1 polymer ?
#
loop_
_entity_poly.entity_id
_entity_poly.type
_entity_poly.pdbx_seq_one_letter_code
_entity_poly.pdbx_strand_id
1 'polypeptide(L)'
;DDPAAPVDRGALQSKLLSLELLLAAMEGAGPAFRRQPKFVYAVRHYLCKALLTNCTLHFTQVVGLSLRLFVTLVAHFKDELKSEIEVFIASIFLKILDSPNSTNEHKTLVLEVFCTLCEDPAALAELFLNYDCDLGALDLFQRIVGAMAKVGK
;
A
#
# COMPACT_ATOMS: atom_id res chain seq x y z
N ASP A 1 -8.35 20.78 8.61
CA ASP A 1 -8.98 20.21 9.81
C ASP A 1 -8.70 21.05 11.02
N ASP A 2 -9.74 21.34 11.79
CA ASP A 2 -9.65 22.01 13.09
C ASP A 2 -9.01 21.04 14.11
N PRO A 3 -7.84 21.35 14.68
CA PRO A 3 -7.13 20.45 15.59
C PRO A 3 -7.86 20.20 16.93
N ALA A 4 -8.99 20.87 17.20
CA ALA A 4 -9.75 20.75 18.44
C ALA A 4 -11.02 19.88 18.35
N ALA A 5 -11.38 19.35 17.18
CA ALA A 5 -12.53 18.46 17.07
C ALA A 5 -12.23 17.11 17.78
N PRO A 6 -13.10 16.63 18.69
CA PRO A 6 -12.87 15.37 19.38
C PRO A 6 -12.82 14.23 18.36
N VAL A 7 -11.71 13.49 18.34
CA VAL A 7 -11.59 12.26 17.54
C VAL A 7 -12.73 11.34 17.92
N ASP A 8 -13.60 11.02 16.96
CA ASP A 8 -14.66 10.05 17.16
C ASP A 8 -14.02 8.66 17.36
N ARG A 9 -13.81 8.31 18.63
CA ARG A 9 -13.20 7.03 19.03
C ARG A 9 -14.02 5.84 18.52
N GLY A 10 -15.34 5.97 18.41
CA GLY A 10 -16.20 4.93 17.88
C GLY A 10 -15.95 4.70 16.39
N ALA A 11 -15.88 5.78 15.61
CA ALA A 11 -15.54 5.70 14.19
C ALA A 11 -14.14 5.12 13.95
N LEU A 12 -13.15 5.50 14.76
CA LEU A 12 -11.79 4.96 14.68
C LEU A 12 -11.75 3.45 14.97
N GLN A 13 -12.39 3.00 16.04
CA GLN A 13 -12.47 1.58 16.40
C GLN A 13 -13.17 0.76 15.31
N SER A 14 -14.29 1.27 14.79
CA SER A 14 -15.01 0.62 13.68
C SER A 14 -14.13 0.47 12.43
N LYS A 15 -13.33 1.50 12.11
CA LYS A 15 -12.38 1.45 10.99
C LYS A 15 -11.27 0.43 11.21
N LEU A 16 -10.67 0.38 12.40
CA LEU A 16 -9.62 -0.59 12.73
C LEU A 16 -10.15 -2.02 12.61
N LEU A 17 -11.28 -2.32 13.24
CA LEU A 17 -11.91 -3.63 13.15
C LEU A 17 -12.24 -4.03 11.71
N SER A 18 -12.76 -3.08 10.92
CA SER A 18 -13.06 -3.33 9.50
C SER A 18 -11.81 -3.69 8.71
N LEU A 19 -10.69 -3.01 8.95
CA LEU A 19 -9.42 -3.32 8.29
C LEU A 19 -8.85 -4.67 8.72
N GLU A 20 -8.95 -5.02 10.00
CA GLU A 20 -8.52 -6.33 10.51
C GLU A 20 -9.33 -7.47 9.89
N LEU A 21 -10.65 -7.32 9.79
CA LEU A 21 -11.53 -8.30 9.16
C LEU A 21 -11.24 -8.44 7.67
N LEU A 22 -11.01 -7.33 6.97
CA LEU A 22 -10.62 -7.35 5.56
C LEU A 22 -9.26 -8.04 5.37
N LEU A 23 -8.30 -7.77 6.25
CA LEU A 23 -6.99 -8.43 6.23
C LEU A 23 -7.11 -9.94 6.41
N ALA A 24 -7.81 -10.38 7.45
CA ALA A 24 -8.04 -11.80 7.69
C ALA A 24 -8.76 -12.47 6.51
N ALA A 25 -9.73 -11.79 5.89
CA ALA A 25 -10.43 -12.31 4.71
C ALA A 25 -9.51 -12.44 3.49
N MET A 26 -8.63 -11.46 3.25
CA MET A 26 -7.71 -11.49 2.11
C MET A 26 -6.59 -12.52 2.30
N GLU A 27 -6.06 -12.67 3.52
CA GLU A 27 -5.06 -13.71 3.85
C GLU A 27 -5.64 -15.12 3.73
N GLY A 28 -6.90 -15.33 4.18
CA GLY A 28 -7.53 -16.65 4.17
C GLY A 28 -8.13 -17.06 2.83
N ALA A 29 -8.74 -16.12 2.09
CA ALA A 29 -9.53 -16.41 0.90
C ALA A 29 -9.05 -15.70 -0.38
N GLY A 30 -7.92 -14.97 -0.34
CA GLY A 30 -7.38 -14.18 -1.46
C GLY A 30 -7.34 -14.94 -2.80
N PRO A 31 -6.71 -16.12 -2.88
CA PRO A 31 -6.66 -16.90 -4.12
C PRO A 31 -8.02 -17.40 -4.63
N ALA A 32 -9.01 -17.57 -3.75
CA ALA A 32 -10.37 -17.91 -4.14
C ALA A 32 -11.13 -16.67 -4.66
N PHE A 33 -10.96 -15.53 -4.01
CA PHE A 33 -11.53 -14.25 -4.43
C PHE A 33 -10.99 -13.80 -5.78
N ARG A 34 -9.69 -13.96 -6.05
CA ARG A 34 -9.08 -13.61 -7.35
C ARG A 34 -9.71 -14.34 -8.53
N ARG A 35 -10.17 -15.57 -8.34
CA ARG A 35 -10.83 -16.36 -9.39
C ARG A 35 -12.22 -15.81 -9.79
N GLN A 36 -12.76 -14.85 -9.04
CA GLN A 36 -14.07 -14.27 -9.27
C GLN A 36 -13.95 -12.82 -9.75
N PRO A 37 -14.34 -12.50 -11.00
CA PRO A 37 -14.18 -11.15 -11.57
C PRO A 37 -14.86 -10.05 -10.75
N LYS A 38 -15.99 -10.36 -10.08
CA LYS A 38 -16.69 -9.42 -9.20
C LYS A 38 -15.85 -9.02 -7.98
N PHE A 39 -15.07 -9.96 -7.44
CA PHE A 39 -14.19 -9.69 -6.31
C PHE A 39 -12.96 -8.90 -6.76
N VAL A 40 -12.36 -9.24 -7.90
CA VAL A 40 -11.28 -8.44 -8.49
C VAL A 40 -11.74 -6.99 -8.71
N TYR A 41 -12.95 -6.80 -9.26
CA TYR A 41 -13.55 -5.48 -9.39
C TYR A 41 -13.70 -4.77 -8.04
N ALA A 42 -14.20 -5.46 -7.02
CA ALA A 42 -14.40 -4.86 -5.70
C ALA A 42 -13.07 -4.46 -5.03
N VAL A 43 -12.04 -5.31 -5.15
CA VAL A 43 -10.70 -5.00 -4.66
C VAL A 43 -10.15 -3.76 -5.37
N ARG A 44 -10.18 -3.76 -6.70
CA ARG A 44 -9.63 -2.67 -7.52
C ARG A 44 -10.33 -1.33 -7.28
N HIS A 45 -11.66 -1.31 -7.31
CA HIS A 45 -12.41 -0.05 -7.34
C HIS A 45 -12.83 0.45 -5.95
N TYR A 46 -12.98 -0.43 -4.96
CA TYR A 46 -13.38 -0.04 -3.61
C TYR A 46 -12.23 -0.14 -2.62
N LEU A 47 -11.59 -1.30 -2.52
CA LEU A 47 -10.58 -1.52 -1.49
C LEU A 47 -9.32 -0.69 -1.72
N CYS A 48 -8.76 -0.70 -2.94
CA CYS A 48 -7.58 0.12 -3.26
C CYS A 48 -7.86 1.61 -3.01
N LYS A 49 -9.04 2.12 -3.38
CA LYS A 49 -9.43 3.52 -3.12
C LYS A 49 -9.52 3.84 -1.62
N ALA A 50 -10.10 2.94 -0.84
CA ALA A 50 -10.19 3.09 0.62
C ALA A 50 -8.80 3.10 1.27
N LEU A 51 -7.93 2.20 0.82
CA LEU A 51 -6.54 2.09 1.28
C LEU A 51 -5.71 3.34 0.93
N LEU A 52 -5.82 3.88 -0.28
CA LEU A 52 -5.13 5.13 -0.66
C LEU A 52 -5.48 6.28 0.29
N THR A 53 -6.75 6.38 0.68
CA THR A 53 -7.21 7.41 1.63
C THR A 53 -6.65 7.14 3.02
N ASN A 54 -6.74 5.89 3.50
CA ASN A 54 -6.32 5.52 4.84
C ASN A 54 -4.81 5.68 5.06
N CYS A 55 -3.97 5.41 4.06
CA CYS A 55 -2.51 5.56 4.15
C CYS A 55 -2.05 7.01 4.31
N THR A 56 -2.92 7.99 4.06
CA THR A 56 -2.62 9.42 4.25
C THR A 56 -3.10 9.99 5.59
N LEU A 57 -3.79 9.18 6.41
CA LEU A 57 -4.29 9.62 7.70
C LEU A 57 -3.16 9.72 8.73
N HIS A 58 -3.36 10.55 9.75
CA HIS A 58 -2.41 10.71 10.86
C HIS A 58 -2.42 9.54 11.86
N PHE A 59 -3.38 8.63 11.77
CA PHE A 59 -3.51 7.51 12.72
C PHE A 59 -2.60 6.34 12.31
N THR A 60 -1.41 6.25 12.90
CA THR A 60 -0.38 5.23 12.57
C THR A 60 -0.94 3.80 12.55
N GLN A 61 -1.86 3.44 13.46
CA GLN A 61 -2.49 2.11 13.49
C GLN A 61 -3.30 1.81 12.22
N VAL A 62 -4.05 2.79 11.73
CA VAL A 62 -4.86 2.67 10.51
C VAL A 62 -3.95 2.58 9.29
N VAL A 63 -2.89 3.39 9.25
CA VAL A 63 -1.88 3.35 8.19
C VAL A 63 -1.19 1.99 8.16
N GLY A 64 -0.73 1.49 9.31
CA GLY A 64 -0.06 0.19 9.43
C GLY A 64 -0.92 -0.98 8.94
N LEU A 65 -2.19 -1.06 9.36
CA LEU A 65 -3.12 -2.08 8.86
C LEU A 65 -3.38 -1.94 7.36
N SER A 66 -3.48 -0.70 6.86
CA SER A 66 -3.70 -0.44 5.44
C SER A 66 -2.52 -0.88 4.58
N LEU A 67 -1.30 -0.65 5.07
CA LEU A 67 -0.06 -1.08 4.41
C LEU A 67 0.12 -2.60 4.44
N ARG A 68 -0.20 -3.26 5.58
CA ARG A 68 -0.26 -4.73 5.65
C ARG A 68 -1.25 -5.30 4.64
N LEU A 69 -2.45 -4.72 4.56
CA LEU A 69 -3.46 -5.14 3.58
C LEU A 69 -2.97 -4.94 2.15
N PHE A 70 -2.28 -3.84 1.86
CA PHE A 70 -1.65 -3.61 0.55
C PHE A 70 -0.65 -4.72 0.21
N VAL A 71 0.23 -5.13 1.13
CA VAL A 71 1.17 -6.23 0.90
C VAL A 71 0.43 -7.54 0.58
N THR A 72 -0.64 -7.85 1.32
CA THR A 72 -1.50 -9.01 1.02
C THR A 72 -2.13 -8.92 -0.37
N LEU A 73 -2.56 -7.72 -0.79
CA LEU A 73 -3.09 -7.51 -2.14
C LEU A 73 -2.04 -7.71 -3.22
N VAL A 74 -0.78 -7.28 -3.00
CA VAL A 74 0.30 -7.56 -3.96
C VAL A 74 0.57 -9.07 -4.03
N ALA A 75 0.67 -9.75 -2.90
CA ALA A 75 0.94 -11.19 -2.86
C ALA A 75 -0.13 -12.03 -3.61
N HIS A 76 -1.38 -11.58 -3.63
CA HIS A 76 -2.47 -12.34 -4.22
C HIS A 76 -2.99 -11.80 -5.56
N PHE A 77 -2.99 -10.47 -5.77
CA PHE A 77 -3.68 -9.80 -6.89
C PHE A 77 -2.77 -8.91 -7.75
N LYS A 78 -1.43 -9.02 -7.66
CA LYS A 78 -0.50 -8.17 -8.42
C LYS A 78 -0.75 -8.12 -9.92
N ASP A 79 -1.15 -9.25 -10.53
CA ASP A 79 -1.43 -9.34 -11.96
C ASP A 79 -2.65 -8.49 -12.35
N GLU A 80 -3.64 -8.41 -11.45
CA GLU A 80 -4.86 -7.63 -11.65
C GLU A 80 -4.77 -6.17 -11.18
N LEU A 81 -3.72 -5.79 -10.45
CA LEU A 81 -3.63 -4.49 -9.76
C LEU A 81 -2.42 -3.64 -10.17
N LYS A 82 -1.89 -3.84 -11.39
CA LYS A 82 -0.65 -3.15 -11.82
C LYS A 82 -0.75 -1.62 -11.69
N SER A 83 -1.80 -1.02 -12.24
CA SER A 83 -1.99 0.44 -12.19
C SER A 83 -2.21 0.93 -10.76
N GLU A 84 -2.93 0.16 -9.93
CA GLU A 84 -3.16 0.52 -8.54
C GLU A 84 -1.85 0.48 -7.74
N ILE A 85 -1.03 -0.55 -7.93
CA ILE A 85 0.29 -0.70 -7.29
C ILE A 85 1.19 0.49 -7.65
N GLU A 86 1.27 0.86 -8.93
CA GLU A 86 2.00 2.04 -9.38
C GLU A 86 1.53 3.31 -8.65
N VAL A 87 0.21 3.52 -8.58
CA VAL A 87 -0.38 4.69 -7.90
C VAL A 87 -0.03 4.69 -6.41
N PHE A 88 -0.14 3.55 -5.69
CA PHE A 88 0.24 3.47 -4.27
C PHE A 88 1.70 3.88 -4.07
N ILE A 89 2.60 3.28 -4.84
CA ILE A 89 4.03 3.51 -4.67
C ILE A 89 4.38 4.96 -5.03
N ALA A 90 3.99 5.41 -6.23
CA ALA A 90 4.37 6.72 -6.74
C ALA A 90 3.69 7.88 -6.00
N SER A 91 2.41 7.72 -5.66
CA SER A 91 1.60 8.82 -5.12
C SER A 91 1.57 8.86 -3.60
N ILE A 92 1.84 7.74 -2.93
CA ILE A 92 1.78 7.65 -1.46
C ILE A 92 3.17 7.32 -0.90
N PHE A 93 3.74 6.17 -1.24
CA PHE A 93 4.92 5.65 -0.52
C PHE A 93 6.15 6.53 -0.73
N LEU A 94 6.48 6.84 -2.00
CA LEU A 94 7.61 7.71 -2.31
C LEU A 94 7.41 9.12 -1.74
N LYS A 95 6.18 9.65 -1.77
CA LYS A 95 5.89 10.95 -1.17
C LYS A 95 6.05 10.94 0.36
N ILE A 96 5.66 9.85 1.04
CA ILE A 96 5.87 9.71 2.47
C ILE A 96 7.37 9.72 2.79
N LEU A 97 8.19 8.98 2.02
CA LEU A 97 9.64 8.92 2.23
C LEU A 97 10.33 10.28 1.97
N ASP A 98 9.99 10.94 0.87
CA ASP A 98 10.60 12.21 0.45
C ASP A 98 10.13 13.42 1.27
N SER A 99 8.92 13.37 1.84
CA SER A 99 8.35 14.51 2.57
C SER A 99 9.07 14.75 3.91
N PRO A 100 9.49 16.00 4.21
CA PRO A 100 10.03 16.37 5.52
C PRO A 100 8.95 16.41 6.61
N ASN A 101 7.67 16.49 6.23
CA ASN A 101 6.54 16.58 7.15
C ASN A 101 5.98 15.21 7.56
N SER A 102 6.44 14.12 6.91
CA SER A 102 6.06 12.77 7.30
C SER A 102 6.74 12.38 8.60
N THR A 103 6.00 11.73 9.51
CA THR A 103 6.57 11.19 10.75
C THR A 103 7.55 10.06 10.44
N ASN A 104 8.56 9.87 11.31
CA ASN A 104 9.50 8.75 11.18
C ASN A 104 8.77 7.40 11.24
N GLU A 105 7.70 7.28 12.03
CA GLU A 105 6.86 6.09 12.09
C GLU A 105 6.26 5.73 10.71
N HIS A 106 5.67 6.70 10.01
CA HIS A 106 5.13 6.47 8.67
C HIS A 106 6.22 6.09 7.66
N LYS A 107 7.41 6.71 7.76
CA LYS A 107 8.54 6.34 6.90
C LYS A 107 8.99 4.92 7.17
N THR A 108 9.13 4.52 8.45
CA THR A 108 9.48 3.15 8.84
C THR A 108 8.46 2.14 8.30
N LEU A 109 7.16 2.40 8.46
CA LEU A 109 6.11 1.50 7.93
C LEU A 109 6.20 1.33 6.40
N VAL A 110 6.50 2.40 5.66
CA VAL A 110 6.67 2.32 4.19
C VAL A 110 7.94 1.54 3.83
N LEU A 111 9.03 1.71 4.58
CA LEU A 111 10.26 0.94 4.36
C LEU A 111 10.05 -0.55 4.66
N GLU A 112 9.31 -0.87 5.72
CA GLU A 112 8.93 -2.26 6.04
C GLU A 112 8.17 -2.90 4.87
N VAL A 113 7.24 -2.18 4.25
CA VAL A 113 6.55 -2.66 3.03
C VAL A 113 7.55 -2.98 1.92
N PHE A 114 8.49 -2.06 1.62
CA PHE A 114 9.49 -2.33 0.58
C PHE A 114 10.42 -3.48 0.94
N CYS A 115 10.84 -3.61 2.20
CA CYS A 115 11.61 -4.75 2.68
C CYS A 115 10.85 -6.06 2.45
N THR A 116 9.57 -6.13 2.81
CA THR A 116 8.74 -7.32 2.57
C THR A 116 8.58 -7.63 1.08
N LEU A 117 8.41 -6.62 0.23
CA LEU A 117 8.36 -6.84 -1.23
C LEU A 117 9.69 -7.37 -1.78
N CYS A 118 10.82 -6.97 -1.19
CA CYS A 118 12.14 -7.46 -1.57
C CYS A 118 12.40 -8.92 -1.20
N GLU A 119 11.60 -9.50 -0.30
CA GLU A 119 11.70 -10.93 0.06
C GLU A 119 11.15 -11.85 -1.05
N ASP A 120 10.39 -11.32 -2.02
CA ASP A 120 9.92 -12.04 -3.21
C ASP A 120 10.69 -11.58 -4.47
N PRO A 121 11.69 -12.36 -4.94
CA PRO A 121 12.44 -12.04 -6.15
C PRO A 121 11.57 -11.93 -7.41
N ALA A 122 10.45 -12.65 -7.47
CA ALA A 122 9.53 -12.58 -8.61
C ALA A 122 8.78 -11.24 -8.60
N ALA A 123 8.33 -10.77 -7.44
CA ALA A 123 7.72 -9.45 -7.31
C ALA A 123 8.70 -8.33 -7.70
N LEU A 124 9.98 -8.43 -7.34
CA LEU A 124 11.01 -7.46 -7.75
C LEU A 124 11.23 -7.44 -9.27
N ALA A 125 11.35 -8.62 -9.88
CA ALA A 125 11.50 -8.73 -11.34
C ALA A 125 10.28 -8.14 -12.05
N GLU A 126 9.07 -8.42 -11.57
CA GLU A 126 7.84 -7.87 -12.12
C GLU A 126 7.70 -6.36 -11.90
N LEU A 127 8.18 -5.80 -10.78
CA LEU A 127 8.22 -4.34 -10.61
C LEU A 127 9.08 -3.70 -11.71
N PHE A 128 10.27 -4.23 -11.96
CA PHE A 128 11.15 -3.73 -13.02
C PHE A 128 10.52 -3.89 -14.42
N LEU A 129 9.98 -5.08 -14.72
CA LEU A 129 9.38 -5.35 -16.03
C LEU A 129 8.12 -4.52 -16.28
N ASN A 130 7.27 -4.33 -15.28
CA ASN A 130 5.99 -3.64 -15.46
C ASN A 130 6.12 -2.11 -15.40
N TYR A 131 7.13 -1.54 -14.73
CA TYR A 131 7.16 -0.10 -14.44
C TYR A 131 8.45 0.64 -14.86
N ASP A 132 9.44 -0.06 -15.42
CA ASP A 132 10.68 0.55 -15.92
C ASP A 132 10.98 0.15 -17.38
N CYS A 133 10.45 -0.99 -17.86
CA CYS A 133 10.76 -1.51 -19.20
C CYS A 133 9.82 -1.02 -20.32
N ASP A 134 8.74 -0.32 -20.00
CA ASP A 134 7.77 0.19 -20.97
C ASP A 134 8.09 1.61 -21.45
N LEU A 135 7.76 1.90 -22.72
CA LEU A 135 7.90 3.24 -23.29
C LEU A 135 6.94 4.22 -22.59
N GLY A 136 7.49 5.16 -21.82
CA GLY A 136 6.71 6.14 -21.04
C GLY A 136 6.48 5.74 -19.59
N ALA A 137 7.17 4.72 -19.10
CA ALA A 137 7.12 4.32 -17.70
C ALA A 137 7.71 5.39 -16.76
N LEU A 138 7.33 5.33 -15.48
CA LEU A 138 7.74 6.30 -14.46
C LEU A 138 9.07 5.98 -13.76
N ASP A 139 9.82 5.00 -14.28
CA ASP A 139 11.05 4.44 -13.69
C ASP A 139 10.85 4.10 -12.20
N LEU A 140 9.73 3.41 -11.90
CA LEU A 140 9.25 3.24 -10.54
C LEU A 140 10.23 2.42 -9.70
N PHE A 141 10.78 1.34 -10.24
CA PHE A 141 11.76 0.50 -9.55
C PHE A 141 13.03 1.30 -9.24
N GLN A 142 13.57 2.03 -10.22
CA GLN A 142 14.70 2.94 -10.00
C GLN A 142 14.42 3.94 -8.87
N ARG A 143 13.21 4.53 -8.84
CA ARG A 143 12.81 5.50 -7.81
C ARG A 143 12.69 4.86 -6.42
N ILE A 144 12.16 3.63 -6.31
CA ILE A 144 12.11 2.89 -5.04
C ILE A 144 13.53 2.66 -4.52
N VAL A 145 14.44 2.14 -5.35
CA VAL A 145 15.85 1.90 -4.98
C VAL A 145 16.51 3.20 -4.54
N GLY A 146 16.31 4.29 -5.27
CA GLY A 146 16.84 5.61 -4.92
C GLY A 146 16.30 6.15 -3.59
N ALA A 147 15.01 5.96 -3.31
CA ALA A 147 14.40 6.37 -2.05
C ALA A 147 14.95 5.57 -0.86
N MET A 148 15.05 4.24 -0.98
CA MET A 148 15.62 3.39 0.07
C MET A 148 17.10 3.72 0.35
N ALA A 149 17.90 3.97 -0.70
CA ALA A 149 19.31 4.33 -0.57
C ALA A 149 19.55 5.68 0.13
N LYS A 150 18.60 6.62 0.05
CA LYS A 150 18.68 7.91 0.76
C LYS A 150 18.41 7.77 2.25
N VAL A 151 17.53 6.85 2.66
CA VAL A 151 17.17 6.66 4.07
C VAL A 151 18.24 5.86 4.83
N GLY A 152 19.00 5.00 4.14
CA GLY A 152 20.12 4.25 4.74
C GLY A 152 21.39 5.07 4.98
N LYS A 153 21.41 6.36 4.67
CA LYS A 153 22.52 7.29 4.93
C LYS A 153 22.17 8.24 6.08
#